data_AF-A0A7W1PAI1-F1
#
_entry.id   AF-A0A7W1PAI1-F1
#
_cell.length_a   1.000
_cell.length_b   1.000
_cell.length_c   1.000
_cell.angle_alpha   90.00
_cell.angle_beta   90.00
_cell.angle_gamma   90.00
#
_symmetry.space_group_name_H-M   'P 1'
#
loop_
_entity.id
_entity.type
_entity.pdbx_description
1 polymer ?
#
loop_
_entity_poly.entity_id
_entity_poly.type
_entity_poly.pdbx_seq_one_letter_code
_entity_poly.pdbx_strand_id
1 'polypeptide(L)'
;MQCRDGTPAIAKTQRSGRVLQRLLAGFWRYSLKEGFDAAVISGTTSQLKMYRRLGFEPFGLLVGTPEAQFQPMYVTRDRAPDASRSFPATPRAEASPTR
;
A
#
# COMPACT_ATOMS: atom_id res chain seq x y z
N MET A 1 -7.92 -44.99 10.17
CA MET A 1 -8.77 -44.11 9.37
C MET A 1 -8.29 -42.68 9.61
N GLN A 2 -7.73 -42.06 8.58
CA GLN A 2 -7.15 -40.71 8.57
C GLN A 2 -8.21 -39.63 8.80
N CYS A 3 -7.80 -38.47 9.33
CA CYS A 3 -7.92 -37.17 8.64
C CYS A 3 -6.96 -36.18 9.31
N ARG A 4 -5.82 -35.92 8.65
CA ARG A 4 -4.88 -34.85 8.99
C ARG A 4 -5.21 -33.67 8.07
N ASP A 5 -6.16 -32.85 8.49
CA ASP A 5 -6.43 -31.57 7.82
C ASP A 5 -5.78 -30.45 8.64
N GLY A 6 -4.46 -30.55 8.78
CA GLY A 6 -3.64 -29.46 9.29
C GLY A 6 -3.30 -28.52 8.15
N THR A 7 -4.26 -27.76 7.63
CA THR A 7 -3.92 -26.61 6.79
C THR A 7 -3.04 -25.70 7.65
N PRO A 8 -1.83 -25.30 7.21
CA PRO A 8 -1.07 -24.33 7.95
C PRO A 8 -1.92 -23.05 7.97
N ALA A 9 -2.57 -22.79 9.11
CA ALA A 9 -3.15 -21.51 9.41
C ALA A 9 -1.97 -20.54 9.34
N ILE A 10 -1.83 -19.85 8.21
CA ILE A 10 -0.91 -18.75 8.06
C ILE A 10 -1.37 -17.76 9.11
N ALA A 11 -0.72 -17.81 10.28
CA ALA A 11 -0.86 -16.81 11.31
C ALA A 11 -0.63 -15.49 10.58
N LYS A 12 -1.71 -14.72 10.40
CA LYS A 12 -1.69 -13.42 9.73
C LYS A 12 -0.90 -12.48 10.62
N THR A 13 0.42 -12.67 10.62
CA THR A 13 1.40 -11.74 11.11
C THR A 13 1.27 -10.59 10.12
N GLN A 14 0.34 -9.68 10.41
CA GLN A 14 0.24 -8.36 9.79
C GLN A 14 1.46 -7.57 10.26
N ARG A 15 2.65 -8.06 9.91
CA ARG A 15 3.89 -7.37 10.20
C ARG A 15 3.90 -6.16 9.30
N SER A 16 3.72 -5.02 9.97
CA SER A 16 4.07 -3.68 9.53
C SER A 16 3.25 -3.12 8.37
N GLY A 17 2.06 -2.59 8.67
CA GLY A 17 1.42 -1.57 7.81
C GLY A 17 2.36 -0.40 7.46
N ARG A 18 3.45 -0.19 8.24
CA ARG A 18 4.54 0.74 7.92
C ARG A 18 5.35 0.35 6.67
N VAL A 19 5.53 -0.94 6.38
CA VAL A 19 6.24 -1.39 5.16
C VAL A 19 5.39 -1.08 3.93
N LEU A 20 4.09 -1.38 3.98
CA LEU A 20 3.17 -1.03 2.90
C LEU A 20 3.11 0.49 2.67
N GLN A 21 3.09 1.29 3.74
CA GLN A 21 3.17 2.76 3.65
C GLN A 21 4.41 3.22 2.88
N ARG A 22 5.58 2.67 3.21
CA ARG A 22 6.85 3.07 2.58
C ARG A 22 6.91 2.62 1.12
N LEU A 23 6.44 1.41 0.82
CA LEU A 23 6.35 0.91 -0.55
C LEU A 23 5.43 1.78 -1.38
N LEU A 24 4.24 2.11 -0.87
CA LEU A 24 3.26 2.91 -1.59
C LEU A 24 3.72 4.36 -1.76
N ALA A 25 4.39 4.94 -0.76
CA ALA A 25 5.01 6.27 -0.89
C ALA A 25 6.15 6.28 -1.91
N GLY A 26 7.00 5.24 -1.93
CA GLY A 26 8.06 5.09 -2.93
C GLY A 26 7.51 4.90 -4.34
N PHE A 27 6.49 4.05 -4.48
CA PHE A 27 5.76 3.84 -5.73
C PHE A 27 5.17 5.16 -6.24
N TRP A 28 4.44 5.89 -5.40
CA TRP A 28 3.83 7.17 -5.79
C TRP A 28 4.87 8.20 -6.25
N ARG A 29 6.01 8.30 -5.54
CA ARG A 29 7.12 9.18 -5.94
C ARG A 29 7.71 8.79 -7.30
N TYR A 30 7.81 7.50 -7.57
CA TYR A 30 8.25 7.00 -8.89
C TYR A 30 7.20 7.34 -9.96
N SER A 31 5.92 7.08 -9.69
CA SER A 31 4.83 7.41 -10.61
C SER A 31 4.80 8.91 -10.96
N LEU A 32 5.00 9.78 -9.97
CA LEU A 32 5.09 11.23 -10.23
C LEU A 32 6.30 11.62 -11.10
N LYS A 33 7.44 10.93 -10.95
CA LYS A 33 8.64 11.18 -11.77
C LYS A 33 8.47 10.73 -13.21
N GLU A 34 7.81 9.60 -13.43
CA GLU A 34 7.51 9.05 -14.76
C GLU A 34 6.36 9.80 -15.46
N GLY A 35 5.71 10.75 -14.79
CA GLY A 35 4.66 11.59 -15.38
C GLY A 35 3.28 10.98 -15.35
N PHE A 36 3.00 10.02 -14.45
CA PHE A 36 1.65 9.52 -14.25
C PHE A 36 0.76 10.56 -13.54
N ASP A 37 -0.44 10.77 -14.08
CA ASP A 37 -1.40 11.74 -13.54
C ASP A 37 -2.26 11.20 -12.39
N ALA A 38 -2.46 9.88 -12.34
CA ALA A 38 -3.28 9.23 -11.33
C ALA A 38 -2.84 7.79 -11.05
N ALA A 39 -3.15 7.29 -9.85
CA ALA A 39 -3.00 5.88 -9.48
C ALA A 39 -4.30 5.34 -8.88
N VAL A 40 -4.64 4.08 -9.20
CA VAL A 40 -5.84 3.39 -8.71
C VAL A 40 -5.42 2.14 -7.93
N ILE A 41 -6.06 1.92 -6.78
CA ILE A 41 -5.80 0.77 -5.90
C ILE A 41 -7.11 0.19 -5.36
N SER A 42 -7.09 -1.10 -5.02
CA SER A 42 -8.10 -1.75 -4.19
C SER A 42 -7.62 -1.76 -2.74
N GLY A 43 -7.92 -0.70 -1.99
CA GLY A 43 -7.49 -0.53 -0.61
C GLY A 43 -8.24 -1.48 0.33
N THR A 44 -7.53 -2.27 1.13
CA THR A 44 -8.16 -3.09 2.18
C THR A 44 -8.88 -2.21 3.21
N THR A 45 -10.09 -2.62 3.63
CA THR A 45 -10.89 -1.87 4.61
C THR A 45 -10.16 -1.65 5.94
N SER A 46 -9.31 -2.59 6.33
CA SER A 46 -8.48 -2.50 7.54
C SER A 46 -7.45 -1.36 7.53
N GLN A 47 -7.10 -0.81 6.34
CA GLN A 47 -6.05 0.19 6.17
C GLN A 47 -6.54 1.49 5.51
N LEU A 48 -7.85 1.72 5.42
CA LEU A 48 -8.47 2.92 4.83
C LEU A 48 -7.89 4.25 5.34
N LYS A 49 -7.64 4.36 6.66
CA LYS A 49 -7.07 5.57 7.27
C LYS A 49 -5.69 5.91 6.70
N MET A 50 -4.90 4.90 6.35
CA MET A 50 -3.58 5.08 5.76
C MET A 50 -3.69 5.61 4.33
N TYR A 51 -4.53 4.99 3.50
CA TYR A 51 -4.73 5.40 2.11
C TYR A 51 -5.24 6.85 2.04
N ARG A 52 -6.18 7.24 2.92
CA ARG A 52 -6.65 8.64 3.01
C ARG A 52 -5.55 9.63 3.36
N ARG A 53 -4.62 9.29 4.26
CA ARG A 53 -3.46 10.16 4.59
C ARG A 53 -2.50 10.34 3.40
N LEU A 54 -2.46 9.38 2.49
CA LEU A 54 -1.68 9.46 1.26
C LEU A 54 -2.43 10.20 0.12
N GLY A 55 -3.64 10.69 0.37
CA GLY A 55 -4.46 11.40 -0.62
C GLY A 55 -5.34 10.51 -1.49
N PHE A 56 -5.45 9.20 -1.18
CA PHE A 56 -6.36 8.32 -1.90
C PHE A 56 -7.81 8.58 -1.48
N GLU A 57 -8.68 8.69 -2.48
CA GLU A 57 -10.12 8.87 -2.33
C GLU A 57 -10.89 7.65 -2.85
N PRO A 58 -11.92 7.19 -2.12
CA PRO A 58 -12.77 6.12 -2.61
C PRO A 58 -13.67 6.63 -3.76
N PHE A 59 -13.85 5.81 -4.80
CA PHE A 59 -14.73 6.15 -5.92
C PHE A 59 -15.85 5.13 -6.18
N GLY A 60 -15.82 3.98 -5.50
CA GLY A 60 -16.75 2.88 -5.73
C GLY A 60 -17.33 2.31 -4.45
N LEU A 61 -18.22 1.33 -4.60
CA LEU A 61 -18.70 0.52 -3.48
C LEU A 61 -17.60 -0.43 -2.98
N LEU A 62 -17.79 -0.98 -1.78
CA LEU A 62 -16.95 -2.06 -1.29
C LEU A 62 -17.11 -3.29 -2.19
N VAL A 63 -15.99 -3.85 -2.60
CA VAL A 63 -15.91 -5.06 -3.45
C VAL A 63 -15.25 -6.19 -2.67
N GLY A 64 -15.61 -7.44 -2.99
CA GLY A 64 -15.05 -8.63 -2.35
C GLY A 64 -16.06 -9.41 -1.51
N THR A 65 -15.57 -10.39 -0.77
CA THR A 65 -16.40 -11.25 0.09
C THR A 65 -16.48 -10.67 1.51
N PRO A 66 -17.44 -11.10 2.35
CA PRO A 66 -17.55 -10.66 3.74
C PRO A 66 -16.25 -10.84 4.54
N GLU A 67 -15.44 -11.85 4.20
CA GLU A 67 -14.18 -12.18 4.86
C GLU A 67 -13.00 -11.33 4.36
N ALA A 68 -13.14 -10.66 3.21
CA ALA A 68 -12.11 -9.84 2.58
C ALA A 68 -12.73 -8.74 1.72
N GLN A 69 -13.04 -7.61 2.36
CA GLN A 69 -13.56 -6.42 1.68
C GLN A 69 -12.45 -5.45 1.27
N PHE A 70 -12.60 -4.90 0.08
CA PHE A 70 -11.72 -3.90 -0.51
C PHE A 70 -12.54 -2.69 -0.91
N GLN A 71 -11.97 -1.52 -0.71
CA GLN A 71 -12.47 -0.24 -1.16
C GLN A 71 -11.66 0.18 -2.40
N PRO A 72 -12.28 0.32 -3.58
CA PRO A 72 -11.64 0.95 -4.72
C PRO A 72 -11.34 2.41 -4.40
N MET A 73 -10.08 2.82 -4.59
CA MET A 73 -9.61 4.17 -4.32
C MET A 73 -8.67 4.65 -5.42
N TYR A 74 -8.60 5.97 -5.63
CA TYR A 74 -7.69 6.60 -6.56
C TYR A 74 -7.02 7.81 -5.94
N VAL A 75 -5.87 8.21 -6.47
CA VAL A 75 -5.19 9.48 -6.15
C VAL A 75 -4.74 10.13 -7.44
N THR A 76 -4.81 11.45 -7.51
CA THR A 76 -4.33 12.25 -8.64
C THR A 76 -3.13 13.10 -8.21
N ARG A 77 -2.30 13.49 -9.18
CA ARG A 77 -1.15 14.36 -8.96
C ARG A 77 -1.50 15.65 -8.21
N ASP A 78 -2.61 16.29 -8.56
CA ASP A 78 -3.08 17.53 -7.93
C ASP A 78 -3.56 17.35 -6.47
N ARG A 79 -4.00 16.15 -6.11
CA ARG A 79 -4.58 15.88 -4.78
C ARG A 79 -3.66 15.14 -3.84
N ALA A 80 -2.61 14.52 -4.35
CA ALA A 80 -1.64 13.88 -3.49
C ALA A 80 -0.96 14.94 -2.61
N PRO A 81 -1.02 14.83 -1.27
CA PRO A 81 -0.14 15.63 -0.43
C PRO A 81 1.29 15.32 -0.85
N ASP A 82 2.16 16.33 -0.82
CA ASP A 82 3.55 16.17 -1.23
C ASP A 82 4.19 15.00 -0.46
N ALA A 83 4.26 13.85 -1.14
CA ALA A 83 4.70 12.60 -0.53
C ALA A 83 6.18 12.68 -0.14
N SER A 84 6.90 13.67 -0.66
CA SER A 84 8.28 13.99 -0.25
C SER A 84 8.35 14.54 1.17
N ARG A 85 7.29 15.20 1.67
CA ARG A 85 7.26 15.83 3.00
C ARG A 85 6.92 14.86 4.12
N SER A 86 6.20 13.79 3.81
CA SER A 86 5.62 12.88 4.82
C SER A 86 6.53 11.69 5.15
N PHE A 87 7.47 11.36 4.27
CA PHE A 87 8.42 10.27 4.50
C PHE A 87 9.75 10.63 3.86
N PRO A 88 10.84 10.79 4.64
CA PRO A 88 12.16 10.96 4.06
C PRO A 88 12.41 9.79 3.12
N ALA A 89 12.96 10.09 1.93
CA ALA A 89 13.51 9.05 1.09
C ALA A 89 14.37 8.18 2.00
N THR A 90 14.11 6.87 2.05
CA THR A 90 15.13 6.00 2.63
C THR A 90 16.36 6.27 1.79
N PRO A 91 17.51 6.69 2.37
CA PRO A 91 18.73 6.73 1.60
C PRO A 91 18.81 5.37 0.91
N ARG A 92 19.03 5.40 -0.40
CA ARG A 92 19.43 4.21 -1.14
C ARG A 92 20.39 3.48 -0.22
N ALA A 93 20.08 2.24 0.16
CA ALA A 93 21.11 1.39 0.73
C ALA A 93 22.16 1.34 -0.38
N GLU A 94 23.14 2.24 -0.29
CA GLU A 94 24.29 2.25 -1.15
C GLU A 94 24.84 0.85 -1.01
N ALA A 95 24.87 0.14 -2.13
CA ALA A 95 25.58 -1.10 -2.24
C ALA A 95 26.94 -0.87 -1.57
N SER A 96 27.25 -1.71 -0.56
CA SER A 96 28.52 -1.69 0.13
C SER A 96 29.64 -1.46 -0.88
N PRO A 97 30.56 -0.52 -0.66
CA PRO A 97 31.78 -0.50 -1.43
C PRO A 97 32.47 -1.83 -1.16
N THR A 98 32.49 -2.68 -2.19
CA THR A 98 33.43 -3.79 -2.26
C THR A 98 34.81 -3.18 -2.15
N ARG A 99 35.44 -3.39 -0.99
CA ARG A 99 36.86 -3.16 -0.77
C ARG A 99 37.55 -4.52 -0.75
#